data_AF-A0A7J8AJE8-F1
#
_entry.id   AF-A0A7J8AJE8-F1
#
_cell.length_a   1.000
_cell.length_b   1.000
_cell.length_c   1.000
_cell.angle_alpha   90.00
_cell.angle_beta   90.00
_cell.angle_gamma   90.00
#
_symmetry.space_group_name_H-M   'P 1'
#
loop_
_entity.id
_entity.type
_entity.pdbx_description
1 polymer ?
#
loop_
_entity_poly.entity_id
_entity_poly.type
_entity_poly.pdbx_seq_one_letter_code
_entity_poly.pdbx_strand_id
1 'polypeptide(L)'
;MRFRFCGDLDCPDWVLAEISTLAKISSVKLRLLCGQVLQELLGQGMDYEKVQKLTADARFELGDVKATVAVLSFILSSAAKHSVDGESLSSELQQLGLPKEHAASLCRCYEEKQSPLQEYLRACSLRVNRLAGTGWRVDYIMSSSLLQSVEEPMVHLRLEVAAAPEAPAQLVALSLSADKFQVLLAGKAQLYLERLGPSQIPPDSCPLLTSSLAELKQAQTLMSSLG
;
A
#
# COMPACT_ATOMS: atom_id res chain seq x y z
N MET A 1 -5.92 13.91 17.01
CA MET A 1 -5.08 14.88 16.28
C MET A 1 -4.53 14.16 15.07
N ARG A 2 -4.66 14.72 13.86
CA ARG A 2 -4.27 14.02 12.63
C ARG A 2 -2.75 14.17 12.41
N PHE A 3 -2.06 13.05 12.23
CA PHE A 3 -0.61 13.03 11.99
C PHE A 3 -0.32 12.67 10.54
N ARG A 4 0.54 13.44 9.85
CA ARG A 4 0.91 13.15 8.46
C ARG A 4 1.73 11.88 8.36
N PHE A 5 2.54 11.53 9.37
CA PHE A 5 3.26 10.24 9.36
C PHE A 5 2.32 9.04 9.42
N CYS A 6 1.08 9.22 9.89
CA CYS A 6 0.00 8.22 9.87
C CYS A 6 -0.94 8.35 8.65
N GLY A 7 -0.65 9.23 7.68
CA GLY A 7 -1.54 9.46 6.54
C GLY A 7 -2.81 10.22 6.92
N ASP A 8 -2.68 11.25 7.77
CA ASP A 8 -3.77 12.08 8.31
C ASP A 8 -4.74 11.33 9.24
N LEU A 9 -4.32 10.16 9.75
CA LEU A 9 -5.03 9.38 10.75
C LEU A 9 -4.52 9.70 12.16
N ASP A 10 -5.32 9.33 13.17
CA ASP A 10 -4.89 9.37 14.56
C ASP A 10 -3.83 8.28 14.83
N CYS A 11 -2.88 8.59 15.72
CA CYS A 11 -1.86 7.63 16.15
C CYS A 11 -2.52 6.52 16.99
N PRO A 12 -2.20 5.24 16.77
CA PRO A 12 -2.82 4.15 17.52
C PRO A 12 -2.45 4.20 19.01
N ASP A 13 -3.41 3.83 19.87
CA ASP A 13 -3.28 3.96 21.33
C ASP A 13 -2.09 3.21 21.93
N TRP A 14 -1.73 2.06 21.35
CA TRP A 14 -0.57 1.28 21.78
C TRP A 14 0.76 2.03 21.53
N VAL A 15 0.85 2.84 20.47
CA VAL A 15 2.03 3.69 20.23
C VAL A 15 2.06 4.78 21.28
N LEU A 16 0.93 5.47 21.49
CA LEU A 16 0.81 6.57 22.45
C LEU A 16 1.22 6.17 23.86
N ALA A 17 0.79 5.00 24.33
CA ALA A 17 1.17 4.47 25.64
C ALA A 17 2.70 4.38 25.82
N GLU A 18 3.39 3.96 24.76
CA GLU A 18 4.83 3.65 24.77
C GLU A 18 5.72 4.85 24.45
N ILE A 19 5.16 5.99 24.03
CA ILE A 19 5.93 7.23 23.85
C ILE A 19 6.52 7.72 25.17
N SER A 20 5.78 7.52 26.26
CA SER A 20 6.26 7.82 27.61
C SER A 20 7.47 6.95 27.99
N THR A 21 7.52 5.72 27.49
CA THR A 21 8.63 4.78 27.69
C THR A 21 9.85 5.23 26.89
N LEU A 22 9.68 5.62 25.63
CA LEU A 22 10.74 6.18 24.78
C LEU A 22 11.39 7.43 25.39
N ALA A 23 10.60 8.30 26.01
CA ALA A 23 11.10 9.53 26.65
C ALA A 23 12.02 9.26 27.86
N LYS A 24 11.96 8.08 28.48
CA LYS A 24 12.83 7.69 29.61
C LYS A 24 14.27 7.37 29.19
N ILE A 25 14.49 7.03 27.92
CA ILE A 25 15.82 6.70 27.37
C ILE A 25 16.56 8.01 27.05
N SER A 26 17.89 8.04 27.10
CA SER A 26 18.66 9.21 26.65
C SER A 26 18.59 9.37 25.12
N SER A 27 18.64 10.61 24.63
CA SER A 27 18.60 10.91 23.18
C SER A 27 19.71 10.20 22.40
N VAL A 28 20.90 10.04 23.00
CA VAL A 28 22.04 9.32 22.40
C VAL A 28 21.72 7.83 22.22
N LYS A 29 21.12 7.18 23.23
CA LYS A 29 20.75 5.76 23.16
C LYS A 29 19.58 5.55 22.19
N LEU A 30 18.61 6.45 22.20
CA LEU A 30 17.51 6.45 21.23
C LEU A 30 18.05 6.49 19.80
N ARG A 31 19.05 7.35 19.53
CA ARG A 31 19.71 7.43 18.23
C ARG A 31 20.33 6.09 17.81
N LEU A 32 21.07 5.44 18.72
CA LEU A 32 21.67 4.13 18.47
C LEU A 32 20.64 3.05 18.21
N LEU A 33 19.54 3.04 18.98
CA LEU A 33 18.41 2.13 18.78
C LEU A 33 17.74 2.36 17.44
N CYS A 34 17.49 3.61 17.04
CA CYS A 34 16.97 3.94 15.71
C CYS A 34 17.87 3.38 14.61
N GLY A 35 19.20 3.50 14.76
CA GLY A 35 20.16 2.92 13.82
C GLY A 35 20.04 1.41 13.67
N GLN A 36 19.84 0.69 14.77
CA GLN A 36 19.63 -0.77 14.78
C GLN A 36 18.27 -1.16 14.16
N VAL A 37 17.19 -0.48 14.53
CA VAL A 37 15.85 -0.71 13.97
C VAL A 37 15.83 -0.42 12.47
N LEU A 38 16.55 0.62 12.02
CA LEU A 38 16.70 0.88 10.58
C LEU A 38 17.44 -0.25 9.85
N GLN A 39 18.43 -0.89 10.48
CA GLN A 39 19.10 -2.05 9.90
C GLN A 39 18.17 -3.27 9.83
N GLU A 40 17.36 -3.49 10.87
CA GLU A 40 16.32 -4.52 10.87
C GLU A 40 15.32 -4.30 9.73
N LEU A 41 14.84 -3.07 9.57
CA LEU A 41 13.91 -2.68 8.52
C LEU A 41 14.51 -2.83 7.11
N LEU A 42 15.83 -2.70 6.96
CA LEU A 42 16.54 -2.93 5.69
C LEU A 42 16.91 -4.40 5.46
N GLY A 43 16.47 -5.31 6.34
CA GLY A 43 16.74 -6.75 6.22
C GLY A 43 18.16 -7.18 6.59
N GLN A 44 18.96 -6.29 7.20
CA GLN A 44 20.34 -6.60 7.63
C GLN A 44 20.40 -7.35 8.98
N GLY A 45 19.24 -7.60 9.59
CA GLY A 45 19.13 -8.21 10.92
C GLY A 45 19.40 -7.21 12.06
N MET A 46 18.87 -7.53 13.24
CA MET A 46 19.06 -6.71 14.45
C MET A 46 19.91 -7.46 15.48
N ASP A 47 20.92 -6.78 16.04
CA ASP A 47 21.69 -7.32 17.16
C ASP A 47 20.92 -7.13 18.49
N TYR A 48 20.06 -8.09 18.83
CA TYR A 48 19.27 -8.05 20.06
C TYR A 48 20.14 -7.92 21.33
N GLU A 49 21.35 -8.48 21.35
CA GLU A 49 22.28 -8.31 22.48
C GLU A 49 22.75 -6.86 22.64
N LYS A 50 22.99 -6.15 21.54
CA LYS A 50 23.40 -4.73 21.58
C LYS A 50 22.24 -3.86 22.02
N VAL A 51 21.04 -4.12 21.49
CA VAL A 51 19.81 -3.45 21.92
C VAL A 51 19.59 -3.65 23.41
N GLN A 52 19.68 -4.89 23.90
CA GLN A 52 19.50 -5.19 25.32
C GLN A 52 20.54 -4.49 26.22
N LYS A 53 21.81 -4.45 25.80
CA LYS A 53 22.87 -3.71 26.53
C LYS A 53 22.61 -2.20 26.58
N LEU A 54 22.13 -1.61 25.49
CA LEU A 54 21.81 -0.18 25.43
C LEU A 54 20.63 0.19 26.33
N THR A 55 19.67 -0.72 26.48
CA THR A 55 18.45 -0.50 27.27
C THR A 55 18.58 -0.97 28.73
N ALA A 56 19.60 -1.77 29.07
CA ALA A 56 19.85 -2.27 30.43
C ALA A 56 20.01 -1.15 31.47
N ASP A 57 20.69 -0.06 31.10
CA ASP A 57 20.90 1.10 31.96
C ASP A 57 19.61 1.86 32.31
N ALA A 58 18.55 1.70 31.51
CA ALA A 58 17.31 2.44 31.65
C ALA A 58 16.23 1.64 32.42
N ARG A 59 16.59 0.47 33.00
CA ARG A 59 15.70 -0.45 33.74
C ARG A 59 14.53 -1.02 32.90
N PHE A 60 14.74 -1.20 31.61
CA PHE A 60 13.71 -1.78 30.74
C PHE A 60 13.62 -3.29 30.93
N GLU A 61 12.40 -3.80 31.03
CA GLU A 61 12.17 -5.24 30.90
C GLU A 61 12.23 -5.68 29.43
N LEU A 62 12.29 -6.99 29.19
CA LEU A 62 12.23 -7.54 27.83
C LEU A 62 10.97 -7.11 27.07
N GLY A 63 9.87 -6.85 27.78
CA GLY A 63 8.63 -6.29 27.23
C GLY A 63 8.84 -4.87 26.70
N ASP A 64 9.40 -3.98 27.53
CA ASP A 64 9.63 -2.58 27.18
C ASP A 64 10.62 -2.43 26.01
N VAL A 65 11.64 -3.30 25.94
CA VAL A 65 12.60 -3.30 24.81
C VAL A 65 11.87 -3.62 23.50
N LYS A 66 11.01 -4.64 23.49
CA LYS A 66 10.23 -5.01 22.30
C LYS A 66 9.23 -3.93 21.93
N ALA A 67 8.56 -3.32 22.92
CA ALA A 67 7.64 -2.20 22.71
C ALA A 67 8.36 -1.01 22.06
N THR A 68 9.53 -0.64 22.59
CA THR A 68 10.38 0.44 22.05
C THR A 68 10.77 0.18 20.59
N VAL A 69 11.24 -1.04 20.30
CA VAL A 69 11.58 -1.45 18.92
C VAL A 69 10.35 -1.40 18.01
N ALA A 70 9.20 -1.90 18.47
CA ALA A 70 7.96 -1.90 17.69
C ALA A 70 7.48 -0.47 17.37
N VAL A 71 7.53 0.44 18.35
CA VAL A 71 7.15 1.84 18.15
C VAL A 71 8.11 2.54 17.19
N LEU A 72 9.42 2.38 17.37
CA LEU A 72 10.41 2.96 16.46
C LEU A 72 10.25 2.43 15.04
N SER A 73 10.07 1.12 14.89
CA SER A 73 9.84 0.46 13.61
C SER A 73 8.57 0.99 12.93
N PHE A 74 7.50 1.15 13.71
CA PHE A 74 6.24 1.71 13.22
C PHE A 74 6.38 3.17 12.78
N ILE A 75 6.99 4.03 13.60
CA ILE A 75 7.20 5.45 13.29
C ILE A 75 8.03 5.59 12.00
N LEU A 76 9.19 4.92 11.93
CA LEU A 76 10.09 5.01 10.79
C LEU A 76 9.46 4.46 9.50
N SER A 77 8.78 3.31 9.60
CA SER A 77 8.08 2.72 8.46
C SER A 77 6.93 3.58 7.97
N SER A 78 6.18 4.19 8.89
CA SER A 78 5.00 5.01 8.55
C SER A 78 5.42 6.36 7.97
N ALA A 79 6.47 6.99 8.53
CA ALA A 79 7.10 8.18 7.95
C ALA A 79 7.63 7.91 6.53
N ALA A 80 8.31 6.78 6.32
CA ALA A 80 8.84 6.39 5.01
C ALA A 80 7.73 6.15 3.97
N LYS A 81 6.63 5.48 4.36
CA LYS A 81 5.47 5.21 3.50
C LYS A 81 4.79 6.49 3.03
N HIS A 82 4.57 7.44 3.94
CA HIS A 82 3.90 8.71 3.63
C HIS A 82 4.86 9.79 3.11
N SER A 83 6.16 9.48 2.96
CA SER A 83 7.19 10.41 2.47
C SER A 83 7.21 11.74 3.21
N VAL A 84 7.09 11.68 4.55
CA VAL A 84 7.07 12.89 5.40
C VAL A 84 8.47 13.49 5.52
N ASP A 85 8.54 14.81 5.50
CA ASP A 85 9.74 15.60 5.74
C ASP A 85 10.20 15.56 7.21
N GLY A 86 11.50 15.65 7.46
CA GLY A 86 12.06 15.55 8.82
C GLY A 86 11.60 16.65 9.77
N GLU A 87 11.29 17.85 9.25
CA GLU A 87 10.77 18.96 10.06
C GLU A 87 9.32 18.70 10.53
N SER A 88 8.45 18.22 9.63
CA SER A 88 7.08 17.82 9.99
C SER A 88 7.09 16.62 10.94
N LEU A 89 7.92 15.60 10.67
CA LEU A 89 8.05 14.43 11.56
C LEU A 89 8.52 14.85 12.96
N SER A 90 9.47 15.77 13.07
CA SER A 90 9.96 16.30 14.35
C SER A 90 8.86 17.02 15.12
N SER A 91 8.04 17.81 14.43
CA SER A 91 6.93 18.55 15.02
C SER A 91 5.83 17.60 15.52
N GLU A 92 5.52 16.55 14.75
CA GLU A 92 4.54 15.53 15.10
C GLU A 92 4.99 14.68 16.30
N LEU A 93 6.26 14.27 16.33
CA LEU A 93 6.83 13.55 17.48
C LEU A 93 6.83 14.39 18.76
N GLN A 94 7.06 15.70 18.65
CA GLN A 94 6.96 16.61 19.80
C GLN A 94 5.52 16.74 20.30
N GLN A 95 4.53 16.80 19.41
CA GLN A 95 3.10 16.81 19.79
C GLN A 95 2.67 15.52 20.48
N LEU A 96 3.27 14.40 20.08
CA LEU A 96 3.07 13.10 20.70
C LEU A 96 3.67 12.98 22.11
N GLY A 97 4.52 13.93 22.53
CA GLY A 97 5.11 13.97 23.87
C GLY A 97 6.60 13.60 23.93
N LEU A 98 7.29 13.43 22.78
CA LEU A 98 8.74 13.26 22.79
C LEU A 98 9.46 14.59 23.08
N PRO A 99 10.53 14.57 23.87
CA PRO A 99 11.38 15.74 24.03
C PRO A 99 11.97 16.18 22.68
N LYS A 100 12.15 17.49 22.51
CA LYS A 100 12.68 18.08 21.27
C LYS A 100 14.02 17.49 20.83
N GLU A 101 14.90 17.19 21.79
CA GLU A 101 16.20 16.55 21.55
C GLU A 101 16.05 15.14 20.95
N HIS A 102 15.12 14.35 21.49
CA HIS A 102 14.84 12.99 21.03
C HIS A 102 14.23 13.01 19.63
N ALA A 103 13.23 13.86 19.41
CA ALA A 103 12.59 14.03 18.11
C ALA A 103 13.60 14.44 17.03
N ALA A 104 14.46 15.43 17.32
CA ALA A 104 15.50 15.87 16.39
C ALA A 104 16.52 14.77 16.09
N SER A 105 16.93 13.98 17.09
CA SER A 105 17.87 12.88 16.91
C SER A 105 17.32 11.74 16.04
N LEU A 106 16.02 11.45 16.19
CA LEU A 106 15.31 10.43 15.40
C LEU A 106 15.13 10.88 13.95
N CYS A 107 14.72 12.14 13.74
CA CYS A 107 14.53 12.70 12.41
C CYS A 107 15.83 12.70 11.59
N ARG A 108 16.97 13.06 12.21
CA ARG A 108 18.28 12.97 11.54
C ARG A 108 18.63 11.54 11.10
N CYS A 109 18.35 10.53 11.94
CA CYS A 109 18.59 9.13 11.57
C CYS A 109 17.67 8.66 10.42
N TYR A 110 16.43 9.15 10.42
CA TYR A 110 15.47 8.87 9.37
C TYR A 110 15.94 9.49 8.04
N GLU A 111 16.30 10.77 8.01
CA GLU A 111 16.77 11.46 6.80
C GLU A 111 18.00 10.77 6.17
N GLU A 112 18.96 10.33 6.99
CA GLU A 112 20.15 9.61 6.53
C GLU A 112 19.82 8.29 5.79
N LYS A 113 18.74 7.60 6.19
CA LYS A 113 18.36 6.28 5.64
C LYS A 113 16.99 6.26 4.94
N GLN A 114 16.41 7.41 4.66
CA GLN A 114 15.07 7.51 4.09
C GLN A 114 15.00 6.88 2.70
N SER A 115 15.94 7.22 1.81
CA SER A 115 15.98 6.71 0.43
C SER A 115 16.08 5.17 0.35
N PRO A 116 17.06 4.50 1.00
CA PRO A 116 17.14 3.05 0.97
C PRO A 116 15.97 2.38 1.68
N LEU A 117 15.42 2.98 2.74
CA LEU A 117 14.24 2.46 3.43
C LEU A 117 13.00 2.50 2.53
N GLN A 118 12.80 3.60 1.78
CA GLN A 118 11.70 3.70 0.82
C GLN A 118 11.85 2.72 -0.33
N GLU A 119 13.06 2.52 -0.85
CA GLU A 119 13.32 1.52 -1.90
C GLU A 119 13.06 0.11 -1.42
N TYR A 120 13.52 -0.23 -0.20
CA TYR A 120 13.24 -1.52 0.41
C TYR A 120 11.74 -1.72 0.63
N LEU A 121 11.05 -0.73 1.20
CA LEU A 121 9.60 -0.78 1.38
C LEU A 121 8.86 -0.88 0.04
N ARG A 122 9.33 -0.22 -1.02
CA ARG A 122 8.78 -0.38 -2.39
C ARG A 122 9.02 -1.77 -2.94
N ALA A 123 10.19 -2.37 -2.69
CA ALA A 123 10.52 -3.73 -3.12
C ALA A 123 9.71 -4.79 -2.36
N CYS A 124 9.46 -4.58 -1.07
CA CYS A 124 8.63 -5.45 -0.22
C CYS A 124 7.14 -5.15 -0.34
N SER A 125 6.74 -4.01 -0.91
CA SER A 125 5.34 -3.67 -1.12
C SER A 125 4.74 -4.62 -2.16
N LEU A 126 3.58 -5.18 -1.84
CA LEU A 126 2.82 -6.05 -2.74
C LEU A 126 2.54 -5.28 -4.05
N ARG A 127 3.26 -5.63 -5.11
CA ARG A 127 2.94 -5.16 -6.46
C ARG A 127 1.60 -5.77 -6.83
N VAL A 128 0.55 -4.95 -6.83
CA VAL A 128 -0.71 -5.32 -7.46
C VAL A 128 -0.42 -5.46 -8.95
N ASN A 129 -0.71 -6.62 -9.52
CA ASN A 129 -0.51 -6.82 -10.95
C ASN A 129 -1.27 -5.73 -11.72
N ARG A 130 -0.57 -5.08 -12.66
CA ARG A 130 -1.13 -4.01 -13.47
C ARG A 130 -1.77 -4.61 -14.72
N LEU A 131 -2.97 -4.17 -15.06
CA LEU A 131 -3.57 -4.47 -16.34
C LEU A 131 -2.85 -3.66 -17.44
N ALA A 132 -2.06 -4.34 -18.26
CA ALA A 132 -1.28 -3.78 -19.36
C ALA A 132 -2.12 -3.58 -20.63
N GLY A 133 -3.09 -4.47 -20.87
CA GLY A 133 -3.92 -4.44 -22.07
C GLY A 133 -5.23 -5.20 -21.89
N THR A 134 -6.23 -4.82 -22.68
CA THR A 134 -7.54 -5.47 -22.72
C THR A 134 -7.92 -5.73 -24.17
N GLY A 135 -8.23 -6.98 -24.49
CA GLY A 135 -8.88 -7.36 -25.74
C GLY A 135 -10.21 -8.02 -25.44
N TRP A 136 -11.20 -7.81 -26.29
CA TRP A 136 -12.50 -8.48 -26.14
C TRP A 136 -13.05 -8.89 -27.51
N ARG A 137 -13.87 -9.94 -27.52
CA ARG A 137 -14.67 -10.36 -28.67
C ARG A 137 -16.01 -10.87 -28.19
N VAL A 138 -17.05 -10.66 -28.98
CA VAL A 138 -18.38 -11.21 -28.74
C VAL A 138 -18.63 -12.26 -29.80
N ASP A 139 -18.87 -13.48 -29.34
CA ASP A 139 -19.23 -14.61 -30.18
C ASP A 139 -20.70 -14.94 -29.93
N TYR A 140 -21.44 -15.28 -30.99
CA TYR A 140 -22.82 -15.73 -30.86
C TYR A 140 -22.87 -17.22 -31.20
N ILE A 141 -23.28 -18.05 -30.23
CA ILE A 141 -23.35 -19.50 -30.44
C ILE A 141 -24.68 -19.83 -31.13
N MET A 142 -24.60 -20.31 -32.36
CA MET A 142 -25.77 -20.61 -33.21
C MET A 142 -26.35 -22.02 -32.98
N SER A 143 -25.55 -22.98 -32.50
CA SER A 143 -26.02 -24.32 -32.14
C SER A 143 -24.97 -25.07 -31.28
N SER A 144 -25.43 -25.90 -30.35
CA SER A 144 -24.59 -26.66 -29.42
C SER A 144 -25.24 -28.02 -29.20
N SER A 145 -24.44 -29.09 -29.24
CA SER A 145 -24.92 -30.46 -29.01
C SER A 145 -25.07 -30.82 -27.53
N LEU A 146 -24.68 -29.91 -26.62
CA LEU A 146 -24.63 -30.14 -25.17
C LEU A 146 -25.60 -29.26 -24.37
N LEU A 147 -26.16 -28.21 -24.97
CA LEU A 147 -26.99 -27.20 -24.29
C LEU A 147 -28.39 -27.12 -24.93
N GLN A 148 -29.42 -26.98 -24.10
CA GLN A 148 -30.83 -26.90 -24.53
C GLN A 148 -31.24 -25.50 -25.03
N SER A 149 -30.57 -24.42 -24.61
CA SER A 149 -30.72 -23.07 -25.15
C SER A 149 -29.47 -22.70 -25.94
N VAL A 150 -29.63 -22.34 -27.21
CA VAL A 150 -28.49 -21.97 -28.07
C VAL A 150 -28.81 -20.77 -28.94
N GLU A 151 -29.00 -19.62 -28.29
CA GLU A 151 -29.20 -18.32 -28.94
C GLU A 151 -28.68 -17.20 -28.02
N GLU A 152 -27.52 -17.41 -27.37
CA GLU A 152 -27.01 -16.49 -26.34
C GLU A 152 -25.66 -15.88 -26.74
N PRO A 153 -25.49 -14.55 -26.62
CA PRO A 153 -24.22 -13.88 -26.86
C PRO A 153 -23.23 -14.20 -25.72
N MET A 154 -22.01 -14.58 -26.11
CA MET A 154 -20.90 -14.88 -25.21
C MET A 154 -19.75 -13.90 -25.44
N VAL A 155 -19.25 -13.29 -24.36
CA VAL A 155 -18.10 -12.38 -24.39
C VAL A 155 -16.84 -13.13 -24.01
N HIS A 156 -15.82 -13.09 -24.87
CA HIS A 156 -14.48 -13.49 -24.50
C HIS A 156 -13.64 -12.25 -24.21
N LEU A 157 -13.11 -12.16 -23.00
CA LEU A 157 -12.21 -11.12 -22.55
C LEU A 157 -10.79 -11.70 -22.44
N ARG A 158 -9.81 -10.94 -22.91
CA ARG A 158 -8.38 -11.19 -22.80
C ARG A 158 -7.77 -10.03 -22.03
N LEU A 159 -7.27 -10.32 -20.84
CA LEU A 159 -6.63 -9.35 -19.96
C LEU A 159 -5.14 -9.64 -19.95
N GLU A 160 -4.33 -8.68 -20.35
CA GLU A 160 -2.88 -8.75 -20.25
C GLU A 160 -2.47 -8.15 -18.91
N VAL A 161 -1.93 -8.97 -18.02
CA VAL A 161 -1.67 -8.62 -16.63
C VAL A 161 -0.17 -8.72 -16.37
N ALA A 162 0.47 -7.59 -16.07
CA ALA A 162 1.90 -7.51 -15.82
C ALA A 162 2.17 -7.30 -14.32
N ALA A 163 3.01 -8.15 -13.71
CA ALA A 163 3.41 -8.01 -12.31
C ALA A 163 4.35 -6.80 -12.07
N ALA A 164 5.02 -6.32 -13.11
CA ALA A 164 5.95 -5.21 -13.09
C ALA A 164 5.99 -4.51 -14.46
N PRO A 165 6.46 -3.25 -14.57
CA PRO A 165 6.56 -2.53 -15.85
C PRO A 165 7.43 -3.23 -16.90
N GLU A 166 8.42 -4.01 -16.46
CA GLU A 166 9.38 -4.72 -17.33
C GLU A 166 9.17 -6.24 -17.34
N ALA A 167 8.18 -6.75 -16.59
CA ALA A 167 7.89 -8.17 -16.55
C ALA A 167 7.01 -8.59 -17.74
N PRO A 168 7.15 -9.83 -18.25
CA PRO A 168 6.28 -10.33 -19.30
C PRO A 168 4.82 -10.32 -18.84
N ALA A 169 3.94 -9.75 -19.67
CA ALA A 169 2.51 -9.73 -19.38
C ALA A 169 1.93 -11.14 -19.46
N GLN A 170 1.27 -11.58 -18.39
CA GLN A 170 0.53 -12.81 -18.36
C GLN A 170 -0.85 -12.60 -18.96
N LEU A 171 -1.22 -13.40 -19.95
CA LEU A 171 -2.53 -13.32 -20.59
C LEU A 171 -3.56 -14.17 -19.82
N VAL A 172 -4.61 -13.52 -19.33
CA VAL A 172 -5.75 -14.14 -18.68
C VAL A 172 -6.95 -14.05 -19.62
N ALA A 173 -7.37 -15.20 -20.16
CA ALA A 173 -8.54 -15.30 -21.01
C ALA A 173 -9.75 -15.81 -20.21
N LEU A 174 -10.89 -15.15 -20.35
CA LEU A 174 -12.13 -15.50 -19.68
C LEU A 174 -13.31 -15.40 -20.65
N SER A 175 -14.22 -16.38 -20.56
CA SER A 175 -15.45 -16.45 -21.34
C SER A 175 -16.63 -16.22 -20.41
N LEU A 176 -17.46 -15.22 -20.71
CA LEU A 176 -18.58 -14.78 -19.88
C LEU A 176 -19.87 -14.79 -20.71
N SER A 177 -20.96 -15.25 -20.10
CA SER A 177 -22.30 -14.99 -20.63
C SER A 177 -22.70 -13.53 -20.41
N ALA A 178 -23.74 -13.07 -21.10
CA ALA A 178 -24.25 -11.71 -20.97
C ALA A 178 -24.52 -11.29 -19.52
N ASP A 179 -25.21 -12.13 -18.74
CA ASP A 179 -25.55 -11.83 -17.34
C ASP A 179 -24.30 -11.68 -16.46
N LYS A 180 -23.31 -12.56 -16.62
CA LYS A 180 -22.06 -12.51 -15.85
C LYS A 180 -21.25 -11.26 -16.21
N PHE A 181 -21.29 -10.84 -17.47
CA PHE A 181 -20.64 -9.61 -17.92
C PHE A 181 -21.32 -8.35 -17.35
N GLN A 182 -22.66 -8.33 -17.27
CA GLN A 182 -23.41 -7.23 -16.62
C GLN A 182 -23.06 -7.09 -15.14
N VAL A 183 -22.96 -8.20 -14.40
CA VAL A 183 -22.55 -8.19 -12.98
C VAL A 183 -21.13 -7.64 -12.82
N LEU A 184 -20.21 -8.03 -13.70
CA LEU A 184 -18.83 -7.53 -13.69
C LEU A 184 -18.77 -6.02 -13.97
N LEU A 185 -19.57 -5.52 -14.91
CA LEU A 185 -19.70 -4.09 -15.20
C LEU A 185 -20.29 -3.32 -14.01
N ALA A 186 -21.35 -3.84 -13.40
CA ALA A 186 -22.00 -3.22 -12.24
C ALA A 186 -21.04 -3.13 -11.03
N GLY A 187 -20.30 -4.21 -10.74
CA GLY A 187 -19.29 -4.21 -9.68
C GLY A 187 -18.16 -3.20 -9.92
N LYS A 188 -17.73 -3.01 -11.18
CA LYS A 188 -16.69 -2.02 -11.52
C LYS A 188 -17.18 -0.57 -11.38
N ALA A 189 -18.44 -0.29 -11.70
CA ALA A 189 -19.05 1.03 -11.53
C ALA A 189 -19.11 1.44 -10.05
N GLN A 190 -19.43 0.49 -9.16
CA GLN A 190 -19.44 0.70 -7.71
C GLN A 190 -18.04 1.07 -7.18
N LEU A 191 -17.01 0.34 -7.61
CA LEU A 191 -15.61 0.59 -7.21
C LEU A 191 -15.08 1.92 -7.75
N TYR A 192 -15.54 2.36 -8.93
CA TYR A 192 -15.19 3.69 -9.46
C TYR A 192 -15.85 4.81 -8.64
N LEU A 193 -17.11 4.62 -8.21
CA LEU A 193 -17.83 5.57 -7.37
C LEU A 193 -17.25 5.64 -5.95
N GLU A 194 -16.84 4.52 -5.34
CA GLU A 194 -16.22 4.51 -4.01
C GLU A 194 -14.80 5.12 -4.00
N ARG A 195 -14.06 5.07 -5.13
CA ARG A 195 -12.73 5.68 -5.25
C ARG A 195 -12.75 7.16 -5.62
N LEU A 196 -13.86 7.67 -6.16
CA LEU A 196 -14.05 9.07 -6.53
C LEU A 196 -14.85 9.81 -5.44
N GLY A 197 -14.17 10.18 -4.35
CA GLY A 197 -14.63 11.33 -3.56
C GLY A 197 -14.66 12.59 -4.43
N PRO A 198 -15.59 13.54 -4.23
CA PRO A 198 -15.94 14.60 -5.19
C PRO A 198 -14.85 15.66 -5.50
N SER A 199 -13.61 15.49 -5.07
CA SER A 199 -12.58 16.50 -5.25
C SER A 199 -11.18 15.93 -5.05
N GLN A 200 -10.63 15.27 -6.08
CA GLN A 200 -9.20 15.25 -6.43
C GLN A 200 -8.99 14.28 -7.62
N ILE A 201 -8.76 14.85 -8.81
CA ILE A 201 -8.27 14.10 -9.98
C ILE A 201 -6.78 14.41 -10.09
N PRO A 202 -5.87 13.48 -9.77
CA PRO A 202 -4.50 13.55 -10.27
C PRO A 202 -4.53 13.30 -11.78
N PRO A 203 -3.78 14.08 -12.59
CA PRO A 203 -3.76 13.93 -14.05
C PRO A 203 -3.18 12.58 -14.53
N ASP A 204 -2.57 11.79 -13.64
CA ASP A 204 -2.04 10.44 -13.93
C ASP A 204 -3.05 9.31 -13.70
N SER A 205 -4.34 9.61 -13.79
CA SER A 205 -5.39 8.59 -13.83
C SER A 205 -5.23 7.75 -15.10
N CYS A 206 -4.71 6.52 -14.94
CA CYS A 206 -4.30 5.61 -16.01
C CYS A 206 -5.19 5.68 -17.27
N PRO A 207 -4.68 6.17 -18.42
CA PRO A 207 -5.46 6.30 -19.66
C PRO A 207 -5.97 4.96 -20.21
N LEU A 208 -5.39 3.84 -19.77
CA LEU A 208 -5.83 2.49 -20.10
C LEU A 208 -7.17 2.11 -19.44
N LEU A 209 -7.52 2.70 -18.30
CA LEU A 209 -8.79 2.41 -17.63
C LEU A 209 -9.96 3.15 -18.28
N THR A 210 -9.73 4.34 -18.83
CA THR A 210 -10.75 5.09 -19.55
C THR A 210 -10.98 4.54 -20.95
N SER A 211 -9.92 4.12 -21.66
CA SER A 211 -10.05 3.44 -22.96
C SER A 211 -10.76 2.09 -22.83
N SER A 212 -10.37 1.27 -21.84
CA SER A 212 -11.04 -0.03 -21.60
C SER A 212 -12.50 0.11 -21.19
N LEU A 213 -12.90 1.21 -20.53
CA LEU A 213 -14.32 1.48 -20.23
C LEU A 213 -15.14 1.82 -21.48
N ALA A 214 -14.57 2.56 -22.44
CA ALA A 214 -15.24 2.84 -23.71
C ALA A 214 -15.41 1.56 -24.55
N GLU A 215 -14.37 0.73 -24.58
CA GLU A 215 -14.36 -0.57 -25.27
C GLU A 215 -15.38 -1.55 -24.65
N LEU A 216 -15.45 -1.63 -23.32
CA LEU A 216 -16.43 -2.48 -22.62
C LEU A 216 -17.88 -1.99 -22.80
N LYS A 217 -18.10 -0.67 -22.89
CA LYS A 217 -19.42 -0.11 -23.23
C LYS A 217 -19.83 -0.44 -24.67
N GLN A 218 -18.90 -0.40 -25.62
CA GLN A 218 -19.16 -0.87 -26.99
C GLN A 218 -19.54 -2.36 -27.02
N ALA A 219 -18.85 -3.20 -26.25
CA ALA A 219 -19.20 -4.62 -26.13
C ALA A 219 -20.62 -4.81 -25.56
N GLN A 220 -21.00 -4.01 -24.55
CA GLN A 220 -22.35 -4.01 -23.99
C GLN A 220 -23.40 -3.59 -25.03
N THR A 221 -23.15 -2.53 -25.80
CA THR A 221 -24.06 -2.08 -26.87
C THR A 221 -24.25 -3.14 -27.95
N LEU A 222 -23.16 -3.83 -28.34
CA LEU A 222 -23.24 -4.90 -29.33
C LEU A 222 -24.02 -6.11 -28.81
N MET A 223 -23.83 -6.49 -27.55
CA MET A 223 -24.65 -7.56 -26.94
C MET A 223 -26.14 -7.19 -26.87
N SER A 224 -26.48 -5.95 -26.55
CA SER A 224 -27.87 -5.48 -26.56
C SER A 224 -28.48 -5.34 -27.96
N SER A 225 -27.67 -5.35 -29.02
CA SER A 225 -28.15 -5.34 -30.42
C SER A 225 -28.33 -6.74 -31.02
N LEU A 226 -27.79 -7.76 -30.36
CA LEU A 226 -27.78 -9.16 -30.82
C LEU A 226 -28.83 -10.04 -30.09
N GLY A 227 -29.44 -9.53 -29.01
CA GLY A 227 -30.58 -10.15 -28.32
C GLY A 227 -31.83 -9.29 -28.48
#